data_AF-A0A4Y2AEB3-F1
#
_entry.id   AF-A0A4Y2AEB3-F1
#
_cell.length_a   1.000
_cell.length_b   1.000
_cell.length_c   1.000
_cell.angle_alpha   90.00
_cell.angle_beta   90.00
_cell.angle_gamma   90.00
#
_symmetry.space_group_name_H-M   'P 1'
#
loop_
_entity.id
_entity.type
_entity.pdbx_description
1 polymer ?
#
loop_
_entity_poly.entity_id
_entity_poly.type
_entity_poly.pdbx_seq_one_letter_code
_entity_poly.pdbx_strand_id
1 'polypeptide(L)'
;MDDPTVQGALGKSIAQVYTIEFQKRGLPQAHILIVLRAVDKFSTSEHIDKFVRAKIPSSIENLQLHEIVTKCLIHGPCGIDNLEAPCMEEGQCKKMFPKEFRTETTMNASVYPLYRRCPGDTIFVRGREMDNIFVLPYNPYLLLKYNAHINVEVCTSLREMKYIYKYIYKGFDCANMVLSAGQVQYNEIANYIDARYVSAPEAMWRLLGSHMHDRSHAVMRLPVHLPNQKQVTLKDGHEEQALEAEISRQTTLESWFQLNQSDPDAQTLLNTDIPYNYVYDRNKWKRRKRGGKKIVARMYVLNVEDAERFYLHMLLLHVPGAASFKFLRTVDNVIYDTFKQAAFHCHLLNSDEEWDHCLYLSNAKATTSDLRLYSVLL
;
A
#
# COMPACT_ATOMS: atom_id res chain seq x y z
N MET A 1 -12.90 -11.49 -2.91
CA MET A 1 -12.38 -10.58 -1.84
C MET A 1 -13.14 -10.71 -0.52
N ASP A 2 -14.37 -11.23 -0.51
CA ASP A 2 -15.20 -11.25 0.71
C ASP A 2 -14.66 -12.16 1.81
N ASP A 3 -14.05 -13.30 1.49
CA ASP A 3 -13.52 -14.19 2.53
C ASP A 3 -12.46 -13.54 3.40
N PRO A 4 -11.37 -12.97 2.83
CA PRO A 4 -10.39 -12.29 3.64
C PRO A 4 -10.89 -10.98 4.26
N THR A 5 -11.88 -10.30 3.68
CA THR A 5 -12.23 -8.93 4.10
C THR A 5 -13.54 -8.81 4.90
N VAL A 6 -14.54 -9.64 4.60
CA VAL A 6 -15.87 -9.62 5.20
C VAL A 6 -16.08 -10.82 6.13
N GLN A 7 -15.73 -12.03 5.69
CA GLN A 7 -15.93 -13.26 6.46
C GLN A 7 -14.83 -13.49 7.51
N GLY A 8 -13.72 -12.75 7.41
CA GLY A 8 -12.63 -12.81 8.37
C GLY A 8 -11.85 -14.12 8.32
N ALA A 9 -11.68 -14.71 7.13
CA ALA A 9 -10.93 -15.96 6.94
C ALA A 9 -9.47 -15.91 7.45
N LEU A 10 -8.93 -14.69 7.61
CA LEU A 10 -7.59 -14.41 8.13
C LEU A 10 -7.62 -13.49 9.37
N GLY A 11 -8.80 -13.29 9.98
CA GLY A 11 -9.06 -12.25 10.98
C GLY A 11 -9.81 -11.05 10.41
N LYS A 12 -10.21 -10.11 11.28
CA LYS A 12 -11.00 -8.93 10.86
C LYS A 12 -10.12 -7.93 10.09
N SER A 13 -10.41 -7.77 8.80
CA SER A 13 -9.79 -6.74 7.97
C SER A 13 -10.28 -5.34 8.34
N ILE A 14 -9.35 -4.38 8.39
CA ILE A 14 -9.62 -2.95 8.51
C ILE A 14 -9.22 -2.17 7.26
N ALA A 15 -8.36 -2.72 6.41
CA ALA A 15 -8.06 -2.18 5.10
C ALA A 15 -7.58 -3.28 4.14
N GLN A 16 -7.79 -3.05 2.85
CA GLN A 16 -7.26 -3.86 1.78
C GLN A 16 -6.86 -3.02 0.58
N VAL A 17 -5.91 -3.55 -0.18
CA VAL A 17 -5.52 -3.11 -1.51
C VAL A 17 -5.25 -4.35 -2.35
N TYR A 18 -5.70 -4.38 -3.59
CA TYR A 18 -5.30 -5.44 -4.52
C TYR A 18 -4.97 -4.90 -5.89
N THR A 19 -4.19 -5.66 -6.64
CA THR A 19 -3.94 -5.43 -8.06
C THR A 19 -3.97 -6.76 -8.80
N ILE A 20 -4.47 -6.76 -10.03
CA ILE A 20 -4.52 -7.89 -10.94
C ILE A 20 -3.41 -7.70 -11.96
N GLU A 21 -2.44 -8.59 -11.93
CA GLU A 21 -1.34 -8.67 -12.89
C GLU A 21 -1.68 -9.69 -13.98
N PHE A 22 -1.49 -9.28 -15.23
CA PHE A 22 -1.58 -10.16 -16.39
C PHE A 22 -0.19 -10.44 -16.90
N GLN A 23 0.20 -11.70 -16.92
CA GLN A 23 1.45 -12.13 -17.53
C GLN A 23 1.23 -12.40 -19.02
N LYS A 24 2.30 -12.35 -19.83
CA LYS A 24 2.24 -12.66 -21.27
C LYS A 24 1.64 -14.04 -21.59
N ARG A 25 1.74 -14.97 -20.64
CA ARG A 25 1.12 -16.31 -20.69
C ARG A 25 0.57 -16.65 -19.33
N GLY A 26 -0.54 -17.36 -19.28
CA GLY A 26 -1.14 -17.86 -18.04
C GLY A 26 -2.38 -17.10 -17.60
N LEU A 27 -2.87 -17.48 -16.42
CA LEU A 27 -4.04 -16.88 -15.78
C LEU A 27 -3.66 -15.56 -15.09
N PRO A 28 -4.63 -14.64 -14.89
CA PRO A 28 -4.40 -13.45 -14.09
C PRO A 28 -3.94 -13.82 -12.68
N GLN A 29 -2.99 -13.04 -12.16
CA GLN A 29 -2.50 -13.15 -10.80
C GLN A 29 -3.01 -11.99 -9.97
N ALA A 30 -3.73 -12.27 -8.89
CA ALA A 30 -4.09 -11.26 -7.92
C ALA A 30 -2.95 -11.13 -6.89
N HIS A 31 -2.53 -9.90 -6.61
CA HIS A 31 -1.69 -9.58 -5.45
C HIS A 31 -2.54 -8.80 -4.48
N ILE A 32 -2.75 -9.35 -3.28
CA ILE A 32 -3.68 -8.78 -2.31
C ILE A 32 -2.94 -8.44 -1.02
N LEU A 33 -3.08 -7.19 -0.56
CA LEU A 33 -2.72 -6.75 0.78
C LEU A 33 -3.96 -6.73 1.66
N ILE A 34 -3.91 -7.45 2.78
CA ILE A 34 -4.94 -7.34 3.82
C ILE A 34 -4.29 -6.81 5.08
N VAL A 35 -4.93 -5.80 5.65
CA VAL A 35 -4.51 -5.14 6.87
C VAL A 35 -5.51 -5.49 7.96
N LEU A 36 -5.04 -6.18 8.99
CA LEU A 36 -5.88 -6.69 10.08
C LEU A 36 -6.00 -5.69 11.23
N ARG A 37 -7.13 -5.75 11.94
CA ARG A 37 -7.33 -5.04 13.21
C ARG A 37 -6.28 -5.48 14.22
N ALA A 38 -5.85 -4.58 15.11
CA ALA A 38 -4.78 -4.84 16.08
C ALA A 38 -4.90 -6.16 16.86
N VAL A 39 -6.10 -6.50 17.35
CA VAL A 39 -6.36 -7.73 18.11
C VAL A 39 -6.36 -9.00 17.27
N ASP A 40 -6.55 -8.87 15.95
CA ASP A 40 -6.58 -9.98 15.00
C ASP A 40 -5.20 -10.20 14.34
N LYS A 41 -4.18 -9.43 14.73
CA LYS A 41 -2.83 -9.52 14.17
C LYS A 41 -2.13 -10.82 14.55
N PHE A 42 -1.25 -11.24 13.66
CA PHE A 42 -0.37 -12.40 13.82
C PHE A 42 0.83 -12.10 14.74
N SER A 43 0.55 -11.81 16.01
CA SER A 43 1.57 -11.42 16.99
C SER A 43 2.30 -12.59 17.66
N THR A 44 1.80 -13.82 17.54
CA THR A 44 2.46 -15.02 18.06
C THR A 44 2.56 -16.12 17.02
N SER A 45 3.51 -17.03 17.20
CA SER A 45 3.71 -18.19 16.34
C SER A 45 2.51 -19.14 16.36
N GLU A 46 1.86 -19.35 17.51
CA GLU A 46 0.66 -20.19 17.58
C GLU A 46 -0.51 -19.57 16.80
N HIS A 47 -0.63 -18.24 16.85
CA HIS A 47 -1.66 -17.55 16.08
C HIS A 47 -1.39 -17.68 14.58
N ILE A 48 -0.14 -17.56 14.12
CA ILE A 48 0.23 -17.79 12.72
C ILE A 48 -0.12 -19.22 12.29
N ASP A 49 0.32 -20.21 13.06
CA ASP A 49 0.16 -21.64 12.75
C ASP A 49 -1.31 -22.09 12.67
N LYS A 50 -2.22 -21.34 13.31
CA LYS A 50 -3.67 -21.56 13.19
C LYS A 50 -4.19 -21.22 11.79
N PHE A 51 -3.59 -20.23 11.12
CA PHE A 51 -4.08 -19.71 9.84
C PHE A 51 -3.19 -20.04 8.65
N VAL A 52 -1.88 -20.20 8.85
CA VAL A 52 -0.90 -20.41 7.79
C VAL A 52 -0.11 -21.68 8.07
N ARG A 53 0.04 -22.52 7.04
CA ARG A 53 0.80 -23.77 7.09
C ARG A 53 1.76 -23.83 5.93
N ALA A 54 2.92 -24.45 6.14
CA ALA A 54 3.91 -24.69 5.08
C ALA A 54 4.32 -26.18 5.05
N LYS A 55 3.31 -27.07 5.03
CA LYS A 55 3.51 -28.52 5.02
C LYS A 55 2.58 -29.23 4.04
N ILE A 56 2.99 -30.39 3.56
CA ILE A 56 2.17 -31.36 2.83
C ILE A 56 1.14 -31.92 3.84
N PRO A 57 -0.17 -31.75 3.59
CA PRO A 57 -1.23 -32.37 4.40
C PRO A 57 -1.20 -33.89 4.30
N SER A 58 -1.69 -34.60 5.31
CA SER A 58 -1.88 -36.06 5.21
C SER A 58 -2.96 -36.37 4.16
N SER A 59 -2.65 -37.31 3.26
CA SER A 59 -3.60 -37.83 2.27
C SER A 59 -4.75 -38.63 2.91
N ILE A 60 -4.55 -39.13 4.13
CA ILE A 60 -5.57 -39.88 4.89
C ILE A 60 -6.53 -38.92 5.60
N GLU A 61 -6.00 -37.89 6.27
CA GLU A 61 -6.82 -36.94 7.04
C GLU A 61 -7.59 -35.97 6.14
N ASN A 62 -6.96 -35.49 5.07
CA ASN A 62 -7.57 -34.52 4.17
C ASN A 62 -7.01 -34.65 2.75
N LEU A 63 -7.54 -35.64 2.01
CA LEU A 63 -7.16 -35.93 0.63
C LEU A 63 -7.28 -34.72 -0.28
N GLN A 64 -8.38 -33.97 -0.19
CA GLN A 64 -8.62 -32.83 -1.07
C GLN A 64 -7.57 -31.71 -0.86
N LEU A 65 -7.25 -31.37 0.40
CA LEU A 65 -6.20 -30.38 0.67
C LEU A 65 -4.83 -30.91 0.23
N HIS A 66 -4.55 -32.20 0.46
CA HIS A 66 -3.32 -32.84 0.00
C HIS A 66 -3.16 -32.68 -1.51
N GLU A 67 -4.15 -33.07 -2.31
CA GLU A 67 -4.14 -32.93 -3.78
C GLU A 67 -3.91 -31.48 -4.24
N ILE A 68 -4.55 -30.51 -3.60
CA ILE A 68 -4.39 -29.10 -3.97
C ILE A 68 -2.95 -28.63 -3.66
N VAL A 69 -2.43 -28.96 -2.47
CA VAL A 69 -1.09 -28.54 -2.06
C VAL A 69 -0.02 -29.19 -2.94
N THR A 70 -0.11 -30.50 -3.21
CA THR A 70 0.88 -31.20 -4.05
C THR A 70 0.85 -30.74 -5.49
N LYS A 71 -0.34 -30.39 -6.02
CA LYS A 71 -0.50 -29.90 -7.40
C LYS A 71 -0.07 -28.45 -7.57
N CYS A 72 -0.38 -27.59 -6.61
CA CYS A 72 -0.27 -26.14 -6.78
C CYS A 72 0.83 -25.51 -5.94
N LEU A 73 1.13 -25.99 -4.74
CA LEU A 73 1.92 -25.23 -3.76
C LEU A 73 3.31 -25.80 -3.47
N ILE A 74 3.83 -26.64 -4.37
CA ILE A 74 5.21 -27.11 -4.30
C ILE A 74 6.09 -26.23 -5.19
N HIS A 75 7.08 -25.60 -4.59
CA HIS A 75 8.10 -24.86 -5.31
C HIS A 75 9.11 -25.82 -5.95
N GLY A 76 9.40 -25.65 -7.24
CA GLY A 76 10.45 -26.43 -7.90
C GLY A 76 9.99 -27.82 -8.33
N PRO A 77 10.89 -28.66 -8.86
CA PRO A 77 12.33 -28.72 -8.59
C PRO A 77 13.14 -27.49 -9.02
N CYS A 78 14.08 -27.08 -8.16
CA CYS A 78 15.08 -26.03 -8.40
C CYS A 78 16.34 -26.31 -7.55
N GLY A 79 17.35 -25.46 -7.64
CA GLY A 79 18.59 -25.65 -6.88
C GLY A 79 19.43 -26.75 -7.51
N ILE A 80 19.99 -27.61 -6.67
CA ILE A 80 20.81 -28.75 -7.10
C ILE A 80 19.99 -29.70 -8.01
N ASP A 81 18.69 -29.83 -7.76
CA ASP A 81 17.82 -30.71 -8.55
C ASP A 81 17.51 -30.20 -9.96
N ASN A 82 17.61 -28.88 -10.16
CA ASN A 82 17.37 -28.22 -11.45
C ASN A 82 17.98 -26.80 -11.47
N LEU A 83 19.19 -26.69 -11.98
CA LEU A 83 19.93 -25.41 -12.12
C LEU A 83 19.33 -24.49 -13.20
N GLU A 84 18.58 -25.05 -14.16
CA GLU A 84 17.95 -24.30 -15.25
C GLU A 84 16.55 -23.77 -14.88
N ALA A 85 16.09 -24.00 -13.64
CA ALA A 85 14.78 -23.51 -13.22
C ALA A 85 14.71 -21.97 -13.30
N PRO A 86 13.58 -21.37 -13.75
CA PRO A 86 13.47 -19.91 -13.92
C PRO A 86 13.68 -19.09 -12.63
N CYS A 87 13.54 -19.73 -11.47
CA CYS A 87 13.80 -19.12 -10.17
C CYS A 87 15.28 -19.05 -9.81
N MET A 88 16.17 -19.74 -10.53
CA MET A 88 17.61 -19.73 -10.27
C MET A 88 18.26 -18.44 -10.76
N GLU A 89 19.20 -17.93 -9.98
CA GLU A 89 20.06 -16.79 -10.29
C GLU A 89 21.37 -17.00 -9.53
N GLU A 90 22.52 -16.88 -10.22
CA GLU A 90 23.85 -17.07 -9.61
C GLU A 90 24.00 -18.39 -8.83
N GLY A 91 23.38 -19.48 -9.33
CA GLY A 91 23.44 -20.80 -8.70
C GLY A 91 22.56 -20.98 -7.46
N GLN A 92 21.78 -19.96 -7.06
CA GLN A 92 20.85 -20.03 -5.94
C GLN A 92 19.42 -19.73 -6.38
N CYS A 93 18.44 -20.28 -5.67
CA CYS A 93 17.04 -19.93 -5.92
C CYS A 93 16.75 -18.54 -5.38
N LYS A 94 16.26 -17.61 -6.22
CA LYS A 94 15.79 -16.26 -5.83
C LYS A 94 14.74 -16.25 -4.73
N LYS A 95 14.01 -17.36 -4.57
CA LYS A 95 12.99 -17.54 -3.53
C LYS A 95 13.53 -18.24 -2.29
N MET A 96 14.83 -18.50 -2.23
CA MET A 96 15.56 -19.13 -1.14
C MET A 96 14.99 -20.52 -0.80
N PHE A 97 14.81 -21.36 -1.84
CA PHE A 97 14.46 -22.77 -1.71
C PHE A 97 15.69 -23.65 -1.99
N PRO A 98 15.81 -24.83 -1.33
CA PRO A 98 14.94 -25.35 -0.27
C PRO A 98 14.96 -24.50 1.01
N LYS A 99 13.86 -24.51 1.77
CA LYS A 99 13.81 -23.89 3.10
C LYS A 99 14.46 -24.80 4.16
N GLU A 100 14.66 -24.28 5.36
CA GLU A 100 15.11 -25.11 6.49
C GLU A 100 13.93 -25.84 7.13
N PHE A 101 14.16 -27.06 7.61
CA PHE A 101 13.23 -27.72 8.52
C PHE A 101 13.18 -27.00 9.86
N ARG A 102 11.97 -26.86 10.40
CA ARG A 102 11.70 -26.18 11.67
C ARG A 102 10.55 -26.83 12.40
N THR A 103 10.72 -27.06 13.70
CA THR A 103 9.69 -27.62 14.58
C THR A 103 8.65 -26.60 15.01
N GLU A 104 8.96 -25.31 14.90
CA GLU A 104 8.09 -24.20 15.29
C GLU A 104 8.26 -22.99 14.35
N THR A 105 7.21 -22.16 14.26
CA THR A 105 7.27 -20.89 13.55
C THR A 105 7.98 -19.86 14.41
N THR A 106 8.97 -19.16 13.87
CA THR A 106 9.63 -18.06 14.59
C THR A 106 9.42 -16.73 13.87
N MET A 107 9.18 -15.68 14.64
CA MET A 107 9.08 -14.32 14.11
C MET A 107 10.44 -13.87 13.57
N ASN A 108 10.45 -13.28 12.37
CA ASN A 108 11.63 -12.66 11.79
C ASN A 108 11.32 -11.19 11.56
N ALA A 109 11.89 -10.31 12.40
CA ALA A 109 11.56 -8.88 12.42
C ALA A 109 11.87 -8.14 11.09
N SER A 110 12.67 -8.74 10.19
CA SER A 110 13.13 -8.09 8.96
C SER A 110 12.58 -8.67 7.67
N VAL A 111 11.83 -9.78 7.73
CA VAL A 111 11.26 -10.47 6.55
C VAL A 111 9.91 -11.12 6.93
N TYR A 112 9.58 -12.27 6.33
CA TYR A 112 8.45 -13.13 6.67
C TYR A 112 8.79 -14.01 7.88
N PRO A 113 7.80 -14.42 8.70
CA PRO A 113 7.97 -15.48 9.68
C PRO A 113 8.60 -16.72 9.04
N LEU A 114 9.48 -17.35 9.78
CA LEU A 114 10.10 -18.60 9.37
C LEU A 114 9.15 -19.72 9.82
N TYR A 115 8.27 -20.14 8.92
CA TYR A 115 7.21 -21.09 9.23
C TYR A 115 7.73 -22.46 9.64
N ARG A 116 6.99 -23.11 10.54
CA ARG A 116 7.16 -24.50 10.90
C ARG A 116 7.08 -25.41 9.66
N ARG A 117 8.10 -26.24 9.49
CA ARG A 117 8.28 -27.25 8.44
C ARG A 117 8.88 -28.48 9.10
N CYS A 118 8.05 -29.36 9.66
CA CYS A 118 8.55 -30.60 10.26
C CYS A 118 8.92 -31.59 9.15
N PRO A 119 9.95 -32.44 9.33
CA PRO A 119 10.14 -33.63 8.51
C PRO A 119 8.87 -34.49 8.51
N GLY A 120 8.56 -35.12 7.39
CA GLY A 120 7.33 -35.90 7.22
C GLY A 120 7.26 -36.53 5.83
N ASP A 121 6.03 -36.76 5.37
CA ASP A 121 5.77 -37.38 4.07
C ASP A 121 6.43 -36.61 2.91
N THR A 122 6.92 -37.38 1.94
CA THR A 122 7.46 -36.88 0.69
C THR A 122 6.50 -37.17 -0.46
N ILE A 123 6.65 -36.43 -1.55
CA ILE A 123 5.85 -36.55 -2.76
C ILE A 123 6.76 -36.46 -3.98
N PHE A 124 6.32 -37.04 -5.11
CA PHE A 124 7.03 -36.89 -6.37
C PHE A 124 6.46 -35.74 -7.19
N VAL A 125 7.28 -34.72 -7.46
CA VAL A 125 6.94 -33.60 -8.34
C VAL A 125 7.95 -33.55 -9.47
N ARG A 126 7.49 -33.68 -10.71
CA ARG A 126 8.32 -33.68 -11.93
C ARG A 126 9.50 -34.66 -11.87
N GLY A 127 9.28 -35.85 -11.33
CA GLY A 127 10.29 -36.91 -11.23
C GLY A 127 11.31 -36.73 -10.10
N ARG A 128 11.10 -35.76 -9.21
CA ARG A 128 11.94 -35.54 -8.03
C ARG A 128 11.14 -35.72 -6.76
N GLU A 129 11.75 -36.33 -5.76
CA GLU A 129 11.19 -36.42 -4.42
C GLU A 129 11.30 -35.04 -3.75
N MET A 130 10.18 -34.55 -3.22
CA MET A 130 10.03 -33.24 -2.60
C MET A 130 9.36 -33.41 -1.24
N ASP A 131 9.77 -32.59 -0.29
CA ASP A 131 9.23 -32.61 1.07
C ASP A 131 8.73 -31.22 1.51
N ASN A 132 8.46 -31.08 2.81
CA ASN A 132 7.96 -29.85 3.42
C ASN A 132 8.84 -28.61 3.24
N ILE A 133 10.13 -28.74 2.89
CA ILE A 133 11.02 -27.59 2.65
C ILE A 133 10.72 -26.86 1.34
N PHE A 134 9.93 -27.46 0.45
CA PHE A 134 9.53 -26.88 -0.84
C PHE A 134 8.10 -26.31 -0.85
N VAL A 135 7.34 -26.49 0.23
CA VAL A 135 5.93 -26.07 0.29
C VAL A 135 5.81 -24.54 0.44
N LEU A 136 5.04 -23.88 -0.41
CA LEU A 136 4.66 -22.48 -0.23
C LEU A 136 3.70 -22.34 0.97
N PRO A 137 3.81 -21.30 1.81
CA PRO A 137 2.88 -21.12 2.92
C PRO A 137 1.45 -20.85 2.42
N TYR A 138 0.44 -21.40 3.11
CA TYR A 138 -0.94 -21.34 2.66
C TYR A 138 -1.95 -21.34 3.80
N ASN A 139 -3.16 -20.86 3.49
CA ASN A 139 -4.32 -21.00 4.36
C ASN A 139 -5.21 -22.18 3.87
N PRO A 140 -5.42 -23.22 4.70
CA PRO A 140 -6.20 -24.40 4.29
C PRO A 140 -7.62 -24.09 3.83
N TYR A 141 -8.30 -23.14 4.49
CA TYR A 141 -9.67 -22.75 4.15
C TYR A 141 -9.75 -22.12 2.76
N LEU A 142 -8.85 -21.17 2.46
CA LEU A 142 -8.80 -20.52 1.15
C LEU A 142 -8.49 -21.53 0.04
N LEU A 143 -7.54 -22.45 0.26
CA LEU A 143 -7.24 -23.48 -0.74
C LEU A 143 -8.42 -24.40 -1.01
N LEU A 144 -9.05 -24.95 0.03
CA LEU A 144 -10.19 -25.84 -0.12
C LEU A 144 -11.37 -25.18 -0.83
N LYS A 145 -11.61 -23.88 -0.56
CA LYS A 145 -12.71 -23.13 -1.14
C LYS A 145 -12.49 -22.76 -2.60
N TYR A 146 -11.28 -22.34 -2.96
CA TYR A 146 -10.98 -21.80 -4.30
C TYR A 146 -10.32 -22.80 -5.24
N ASN A 147 -9.78 -23.91 -4.73
CA ASN A 147 -9.08 -24.94 -5.51
C ASN A 147 -8.05 -24.33 -6.48
N ALA A 148 -7.21 -23.43 -5.96
CA ALA A 148 -6.32 -22.59 -6.74
C ALA A 148 -4.94 -22.45 -6.08
N HIS A 149 -3.95 -21.99 -6.85
CA HIS A 149 -2.65 -21.62 -6.34
C HIS A 149 -2.75 -20.32 -5.52
N ILE A 150 -2.91 -20.44 -4.19
CA ILE A 150 -2.96 -19.31 -3.25
C ILE A 150 -1.80 -19.45 -2.27
N ASN A 151 -0.80 -18.59 -2.43
CA ASN A 151 0.26 -18.42 -1.44
C ASN A 151 -0.23 -17.45 -0.36
N VAL A 152 0.11 -17.67 0.91
CA VAL A 152 -0.36 -16.84 2.02
C VAL A 152 0.82 -16.49 2.90
N GLU A 153 1.25 -15.23 2.86
CA GLU A 153 2.42 -14.77 3.59
C GLU A 153 2.06 -13.74 4.66
N VAL A 154 2.45 -13.99 5.91
CA VAL A 154 2.37 -13.00 6.99
C VAL A 154 3.55 -12.05 6.86
N CYS A 155 3.28 -10.78 6.58
CA CYS A 155 4.28 -9.72 6.54
C CYS A 155 4.30 -9.03 7.89
N THR A 156 5.47 -8.70 8.43
CA THR A 156 5.57 -8.01 9.74
C THR A 156 6.32 -6.68 9.66
N SER A 157 6.84 -6.33 8.49
CA SER A 157 7.72 -5.20 8.23
C SER A 157 7.25 -4.34 7.04
N LEU A 158 7.77 -3.11 6.98
CA LEU A 158 7.51 -2.19 5.86
C LEU A 158 8.19 -2.66 4.55
N ARG A 159 9.19 -3.55 4.63
CA ARG A 159 9.93 -4.04 3.46
C ARG A 159 9.03 -4.88 2.56
N GLU A 160 8.10 -5.63 3.15
CA GLU A 160 7.13 -6.44 2.40
C GLU A 160 6.09 -5.57 1.68
N MET A 161 5.70 -4.40 2.23
CA MET A 161 4.81 -3.50 1.48
C MET A 161 5.39 -3.05 0.14
N LYS A 162 6.72 -2.90 0.05
CA LYS A 162 7.38 -2.57 -1.22
C LYS A 162 7.08 -3.63 -2.29
N TYR A 163 6.86 -4.88 -1.92
CA TYR A 163 6.50 -5.94 -2.85
C TYR A 163 5.19 -5.63 -3.56
N ILE A 164 4.14 -5.24 -2.84
CA ILE A 164 2.85 -4.89 -3.47
C ILE A 164 2.96 -3.61 -4.26
N TYR A 165 3.67 -2.61 -3.74
CA TYR A 165 3.92 -1.38 -4.49
C TYR A 165 4.61 -1.65 -5.82
N LYS A 166 5.54 -2.62 -5.87
CA LYS A 166 6.13 -3.06 -7.13
C LYS A 166 5.07 -3.49 -8.14
N TYR A 167 4.04 -4.25 -7.74
CA TYR A 167 2.99 -4.69 -8.68
C TYR A 167 1.93 -3.62 -8.97
N ILE A 168 1.67 -2.72 -8.02
CA ILE A 168 0.80 -1.55 -8.26
C ILE A 168 1.45 -0.60 -9.28
N TYR A 169 2.78 -0.44 -9.21
CA TYR A 169 3.52 0.52 -10.03
C TYR A 169 4.34 -0.11 -11.17
N LYS A 170 4.26 -1.43 -11.39
CA LYS A 170 5.02 -2.15 -12.43
C LYS A 170 4.75 -1.62 -13.84
N GLY A 171 3.62 -0.92 -14.03
CA GLY A 171 3.17 -0.47 -15.34
C GLY A 171 2.61 -1.63 -16.17
N PHE A 172 2.34 -1.35 -17.43
CA PHE A 172 1.90 -2.36 -18.39
C PHE A 172 3.09 -2.91 -19.17
N ASP A 173 2.98 -4.15 -19.62
CA ASP A 173 3.97 -4.70 -20.53
C ASP A 173 3.91 -3.92 -21.86
N CYS A 174 5.05 -3.44 -22.32
CA CYS A 174 5.20 -2.86 -23.64
C CYS A 174 5.98 -3.79 -24.58
N ALA A 175 5.73 -3.65 -25.87
CA ALA A 175 6.46 -4.27 -26.95
C ALA A 175 6.94 -3.17 -27.90
N ASN A 176 8.26 -3.13 -28.11
CA ASN A 176 8.85 -2.31 -29.16
C ASN A 176 8.70 -3.04 -30.49
N MET A 177 8.05 -2.40 -31.46
CA MET A 177 7.81 -2.92 -32.79
C MET A 177 8.56 -2.07 -33.81
N VAL A 178 9.26 -2.74 -34.73
CA VAL A 178 9.93 -2.10 -35.86
C VAL A 178 8.95 -2.04 -37.03
N LEU A 179 8.70 -0.85 -37.57
CA LEU A 179 7.73 -0.66 -38.66
C LEU A 179 8.31 -0.98 -40.05
N SER A 180 9.63 -0.93 -40.20
CA SER A 180 10.28 -0.87 -41.52
C SER A 180 10.78 -2.23 -41.99
N ALA A 181 10.09 -2.83 -42.96
CA ALA A 181 10.62 -3.91 -43.80
C ALA A 181 11.21 -3.30 -45.09
N GLY A 182 12.47 -2.87 -45.04
CA GLY A 182 13.23 -2.45 -46.22
C GLY A 182 13.57 -0.94 -46.27
N GLN A 183 14.86 -0.69 -46.54
CA GLN A 183 15.56 0.59 -46.62
C GLN A 183 15.52 1.47 -45.37
N VAL A 184 16.64 1.43 -44.63
CA VAL A 184 16.90 2.21 -43.42
C VAL A 184 16.98 3.70 -43.77
N GLN A 185 15.88 4.44 -43.63
CA GLN A 185 15.99 5.85 -43.29
C GLN A 185 16.31 5.95 -41.80
N TYR A 186 17.37 6.69 -41.45
CA TYR A 186 17.88 6.83 -40.08
C TYR A 186 17.02 7.80 -39.26
N ASN A 187 15.73 7.51 -39.12
CA ASN A 187 14.81 8.24 -38.25
C ASN A 187 14.30 7.27 -37.17
N GLU A 188 15.01 7.23 -36.05
CA GLU A 188 14.70 6.33 -34.92
C GLU A 188 13.26 6.52 -34.41
N ILE A 189 12.74 7.75 -34.35
CA ILE A 189 11.38 8.02 -33.87
C ILE A 189 10.32 7.44 -34.83
N ALA A 190 10.57 7.49 -36.13
CA ALA A 190 9.64 6.95 -37.14
C ALA A 190 9.72 5.43 -37.30
N ASN A 191 10.83 4.80 -36.88
CA ASN A 191 11.10 3.39 -37.14
C ASN A 191 10.62 2.45 -36.02
N TYR A 192 10.38 2.97 -34.82
CA TYR A 192 9.99 2.19 -33.66
C TYR A 192 8.66 2.69 -33.07
N ILE A 193 7.75 1.75 -32.80
CA ILE A 193 6.57 2.00 -31.95
C ILE A 193 6.78 1.27 -30.64
N ASP A 194 6.68 2.00 -29.53
CA ASP A 194 6.46 1.38 -28.22
C ASP A 194 4.94 1.20 -28.02
N ALA A 195 4.48 -0.05 -28.13
CA ALA A 195 3.07 -0.39 -28.05
C ALA A 195 2.77 -1.15 -26.76
N ARG A 196 1.66 -0.80 -26.11
CA ARG A 196 1.17 -1.58 -24.97
C ARG A 196 0.73 -2.97 -25.43
N TYR A 197 1.26 -4.00 -24.79
CA TYR A 197 0.77 -5.36 -24.94
C TYR A 197 -0.48 -5.57 -24.06
N VAL A 198 -1.54 -6.12 -24.65
CA VAL A 198 -2.76 -6.51 -23.94
C VAL A 198 -3.05 -7.97 -24.26
N SER A 199 -2.97 -8.82 -23.24
CA SER A 199 -3.28 -10.25 -23.39
C SER A 199 -4.77 -10.48 -23.59
N ALA A 200 -5.17 -11.62 -24.17
CA ALA A 200 -6.59 -11.97 -24.31
C ALA A 200 -7.34 -12.01 -22.95
N PRO A 201 -6.78 -12.56 -21.85
CA PRO A 201 -7.40 -12.46 -20.54
C PRO A 201 -7.53 -11.02 -20.02
N GLU A 202 -6.54 -10.15 -20.25
CA GLU A 202 -6.64 -8.74 -19.86
C GLU A 202 -7.73 -8.02 -20.65
N ALA A 203 -7.82 -8.26 -21.96
CA ALA A 203 -8.85 -7.69 -22.82
C ALA A 203 -10.25 -8.09 -22.34
N MET A 204 -10.45 -9.38 -22.05
CA MET A 204 -11.71 -9.89 -21.50
C MET A 204 -12.04 -9.25 -20.15
N TRP A 205 -11.08 -9.17 -19.23
CA TRP A 205 -11.26 -8.54 -17.91
C TRP A 205 -11.75 -7.10 -18.01
N ARG A 206 -11.16 -6.34 -18.95
CA ARG A 206 -11.54 -4.95 -19.23
C ARG A 206 -12.91 -4.83 -19.87
N LEU A 207 -13.22 -5.67 -20.86
CA LEU A 207 -14.53 -5.68 -21.53
C LEU A 207 -15.67 -5.99 -20.55
N LEU A 208 -15.41 -6.85 -19.55
CA LEU A 208 -16.35 -7.16 -18.48
C LEU A 208 -16.44 -6.06 -17.40
N GLY A 209 -15.70 -4.95 -17.55
CA GLY A 209 -15.70 -3.85 -16.58
C GLY A 209 -15.09 -4.21 -15.23
N SER A 210 -14.29 -5.28 -15.15
CA SER A 210 -13.68 -5.72 -13.90
C SER A 210 -12.53 -4.81 -13.48
N HIS A 211 -12.49 -4.44 -12.21
CA HIS A 211 -11.44 -3.56 -11.68
C HIS A 211 -10.07 -4.26 -11.70
N MET A 212 -9.09 -3.60 -12.33
CA MET A 212 -7.69 -4.07 -12.38
C MET A 212 -6.99 -3.93 -11.03
N HIS A 213 -7.43 -2.99 -10.20
CA HIS A 213 -6.94 -2.75 -8.86
C HIS A 213 -8.05 -2.08 -8.06
N ASP A 214 -8.01 -2.22 -6.75
CA ASP A 214 -8.91 -1.50 -5.86
C ASP A 214 -8.27 -1.28 -4.49
N ARG A 215 -8.84 -0.35 -3.74
CA ARG A 215 -8.49 -0.06 -2.36
C ARG A 215 -9.73 0.23 -1.53
N SER A 216 -9.71 -0.29 -0.32
CA SER A 216 -10.75 -0.04 0.69
C SER A 216 -10.92 1.41 1.13
N HIS A 217 -9.85 2.21 1.05
CA HIS A 217 -9.80 3.58 1.56
C HIS A 217 -9.38 4.57 0.47
N ALA A 218 -10.11 5.68 0.37
CA ALA A 218 -9.70 6.81 -0.45
C ALA A 218 -8.61 7.61 0.28
N VAL A 219 -7.52 7.93 -0.41
CA VAL A 219 -6.47 8.80 0.14
C VAL A 219 -6.76 10.22 -0.27
N MET A 220 -7.04 11.10 0.68
CA MET A 220 -7.22 12.53 0.44
C MET A 220 -5.94 13.27 0.79
N ARG A 221 -5.29 13.86 -0.20
CA ARG A 221 -4.11 14.70 0.02
C ARG A 221 -4.55 16.12 0.36
N LEU A 222 -3.97 16.68 1.42
CA LEU A 222 -4.23 18.04 1.88
C LEU A 222 -3.01 18.92 1.54
N PRO A 223 -3.09 19.74 0.47
CA PRO A 223 -2.02 20.65 0.10
C PRO A 223 -1.75 21.68 1.21
N VAL A 224 -0.48 22.01 1.40
CA VAL A 224 -0.02 23.05 2.33
C VAL A 224 0.70 24.11 1.52
N HIS A 225 0.34 25.37 1.76
CA HIS A 225 1.01 26.51 1.15
C HIS A 225 1.06 27.67 2.15
N LEU A 226 2.05 28.54 1.99
CA LEU A 226 2.15 29.78 2.74
C LEU A 226 1.14 30.82 2.17
N PRO A 227 0.87 31.92 2.91
CA PRO A 227 0.12 33.05 2.38
C PRO A 227 0.68 33.50 1.02
N ASN A 228 -0.20 33.69 0.04
CA ASN A 228 0.14 34.12 -1.33
C ASN A 228 1.10 33.21 -2.13
N GLN A 229 1.33 31.97 -1.67
CA GLN A 229 2.16 30.99 -2.37
C GLN A 229 1.34 29.78 -2.87
N LYS A 230 0.14 30.04 -3.40
CA LYS A 230 -0.71 28.99 -3.97
C LYS A 230 -0.04 28.40 -5.21
N GLN A 231 -0.23 27.10 -5.43
CA GLN A 231 0.22 26.45 -6.66
C GLN A 231 -0.73 26.81 -7.80
N VAL A 232 -0.18 27.38 -8.88
CA VAL A 232 -0.90 27.69 -10.11
C VAL A 232 -0.47 26.70 -11.19
N THR A 233 -1.42 26.09 -11.89
CA THR A 233 -1.12 25.29 -13.09
C THR A 233 -1.36 26.15 -14.32
N LEU A 234 -0.27 26.54 -14.97
CA LEU A 234 -0.34 27.27 -16.23
C LEU A 234 -0.71 26.32 -17.37
N LYS A 235 -1.47 26.83 -18.34
CA LYS A 235 -1.76 26.16 -19.61
C LYS A 235 -1.18 27.02 -20.71
N ASP A 236 -0.42 26.41 -21.60
CA ASP A 236 0.20 27.10 -22.73
C ASP A 236 -0.85 27.89 -23.53
N GLY A 237 -0.56 29.18 -23.74
CA GLY A 237 -1.43 30.13 -24.44
C GLY A 237 -2.65 30.62 -23.63
N HIS A 238 -2.78 30.25 -22.37
CA HIS A 238 -3.85 30.68 -21.46
C HIS A 238 -3.32 31.03 -20.06
N GLU A 239 -2.09 31.52 -19.98
CA GLU A 239 -1.36 31.74 -18.73
C GLU A 239 -2.04 32.79 -17.85
N GLU A 240 -2.45 33.92 -18.41
CA GLU A 240 -3.14 34.99 -17.69
C GLU A 240 -4.50 34.52 -17.13
N GLN A 241 -5.29 33.82 -17.95
CA GLN A 241 -6.58 33.26 -17.52
C GLN A 241 -6.42 32.22 -16.42
N ALA A 242 -5.37 31.39 -16.49
CA ALA A 242 -5.05 30.41 -15.45
C ALA A 242 -4.68 31.10 -14.13
N LEU A 243 -3.92 32.21 -14.21
CA LEU A 243 -3.55 33.00 -13.03
C LEU A 243 -4.77 33.68 -12.38
N GLU A 244 -5.60 34.35 -13.17
CA GLU A 244 -6.83 35.01 -12.68
C GLU A 244 -7.81 34.01 -12.05
N ALA A 245 -7.99 32.86 -12.69
CA ALA A 245 -8.83 31.78 -12.16
C ALA A 245 -8.31 31.29 -10.80
N GLU A 246 -7.00 31.17 -10.62
CA GLU A 246 -6.41 30.67 -9.37
C GLU A 246 -6.40 31.72 -8.25
N ILE A 247 -6.28 33.01 -8.57
CA ILE A 247 -6.42 34.10 -7.60
C ILE A 247 -7.81 34.06 -6.95
N SER A 248 -8.86 33.86 -7.76
CA SER A 248 -10.24 33.78 -7.27
C SER A 248 -10.59 32.45 -6.61
N ARG A 249 -9.78 31.40 -6.84
CA ARG A 249 -10.04 30.06 -6.31
C ARG A 249 -9.57 29.95 -4.85
N GLN A 250 -10.46 29.41 -4.03
CA GLN A 250 -10.11 29.01 -2.67
C GLN A 250 -9.45 27.64 -2.68
N THR A 251 -8.35 27.52 -1.96
CA THR A 251 -7.71 26.22 -1.76
C THR A 251 -8.46 25.41 -0.71
N THR A 252 -8.15 24.11 -0.65
CA THR A 252 -8.69 23.21 0.38
C THR A 252 -8.37 23.69 1.80
N LEU A 253 -7.17 24.26 2.00
CA LEU A 253 -6.71 24.80 3.28
C LEU A 253 -7.45 26.09 3.64
N GLU A 254 -7.59 27.01 2.69
CA GLU A 254 -8.34 28.27 2.92
C GLU A 254 -9.83 28.02 3.16
N SER A 255 -10.39 27.02 2.48
CA SER A 255 -11.77 26.60 2.71
C SER A 255 -11.96 26.03 4.11
N TRP A 256 -10.94 25.38 4.69
CA TRP A 256 -10.98 24.92 6.07
C TRP A 256 -10.98 26.09 7.05
N PHE A 257 -10.16 27.11 6.80
CA PHE A 257 -10.19 28.35 7.58
C PHE A 257 -11.58 28.99 7.59
N GLN A 258 -12.25 29.06 6.44
CA GLN A 258 -13.62 29.59 6.34
C GLN A 258 -14.66 28.72 7.03
N LEU A 259 -14.51 27.40 6.93
CA LEU A 259 -15.37 26.47 7.67
C LEU A 259 -15.29 26.74 9.17
N ASN A 260 -14.08 26.87 9.72
CA ASN A 260 -13.87 27.13 11.14
C ASN A 260 -14.42 28.48 11.60
N GLN A 261 -14.64 29.45 10.72
CA GLN A 261 -15.29 30.72 11.09
C GLN A 261 -16.79 30.58 11.36
N SER A 262 -17.43 29.51 10.85
CA SER A 262 -18.90 29.37 10.84
C SER A 262 -19.43 28.08 11.44
N ASP A 263 -18.60 27.03 11.56
CA ASP A 263 -19.01 25.71 12.05
C ASP A 263 -18.27 25.37 13.37
N PRO A 264 -18.97 25.37 14.52
CA PRO A 264 -18.38 24.99 15.81
C PRO A 264 -17.85 23.55 15.86
N ASP A 265 -18.45 22.62 15.12
CA ASP A 265 -17.98 21.22 15.09
C ASP A 265 -16.63 21.13 14.37
N ALA A 266 -16.40 21.98 13.36
CA ALA A 266 -15.13 22.03 12.65
C ALA A 266 -14.01 22.66 13.51
N GLN A 267 -14.35 23.58 14.40
CA GLN A 267 -13.40 24.24 15.30
C GLN A 267 -12.71 23.26 16.26
N THR A 268 -13.34 22.12 16.56
CA THR A 268 -12.75 21.09 17.43
C THR A 268 -11.83 20.13 16.67
N LEU A 269 -11.72 20.23 15.34
CA LEU A 269 -11.00 19.28 14.50
C LEU A 269 -9.68 19.85 13.98
N LEU A 270 -8.67 18.98 13.88
CA LEU A 270 -7.44 19.26 13.14
C LEU A 270 -7.72 19.27 11.63
N ASN A 271 -6.89 19.98 10.86
CA ASN A 271 -7.00 19.99 9.39
C ASN A 271 -6.99 18.56 8.80
N THR A 272 -6.19 17.66 9.37
CA THR A 272 -6.14 16.24 8.99
C THR A 272 -7.39 15.45 9.31
N ASP A 273 -8.21 15.91 10.27
CA ASP A 273 -9.41 15.22 10.73
C ASP A 273 -10.68 15.67 9.99
N ILE A 274 -10.61 16.80 9.30
CA ILE A 274 -11.71 17.36 8.51
C ILE A 274 -12.22 16.37 7.46
N PRO A 275 -11.40 15.67 6.65
CA PRO A 275 -11.89 14.75 5.63
C PRO A 275 -12.77 13.60 6.16
N TYR A 276 -12.58 13.20 7.43
CA TYR A 276 -13.39 12.14 8.05
C TYR A 276 -14.81 12.62 8.38
N ASN A 277 -14.99 13.92 8.62
CA ASN A 277 -16.24 14.54 9.04
C ASN A 277 -16.88 15.44 7.97
N TYR A 278 -16.11 15.85 6.95
CA TYR A 278 -16.51 16.76 5.89
C TYR A 278 -16.09 16.23 4.51
N VAL A 279 -16.84 16.64 3.48
CA VAL A 279 -16.56 16.40 2.06
C VAL A 279 -16.20 17.73 1.43
N TYR A 280 -15.11 17.76 0.67
CA TYR A 280 -14.76 18.92 -0.14
C TYR A 280 -15.48 18.84 -1.48
N ASP A 281 -16.40 19.78 -1.74
CA ASP A 281 -17.21 19.83 -2.95
C ASP A 281 -17.37 21.28 -3.39
N ARG A 282 -17.11 21.54 -4.69
CA ARG A 282 -17.18 22.88 -5.31
C ARG A 282 -16.47 23.97 -4.48
N ASN A 283 -15.23 23.70 -4.10
CA ASN A 283 -14.38 24.58 -3.29
C ASN A 283 -14.92 24.92 -1.91
N LYS A 284 -15.74 24.04 -1.31
CA LYS A 284 -16.27 24.23 0.05
C LYS A 284 -16.31 22.92 0.80
N TRP A 285 -16.08 22.99 2.10
CA TRP A 285 -16.31 21.86 3.00
C TRP A 285 -17.78 21.79 3.39
N LYS A 286 -18.36 20.59 3.28
CA LYS A 286 -19.74 20.30 3.69
C LYS A 286 -19.74 19.09 4.62
N ARG A 287 -20.61 19.10 5.63
CA ARG A 287 -20.71 17.99 6.58
C ARG A 287 -20.95 16.66 5.85
N ARG A 288 -20.11 15.67 6.15
CA ARG A 288 -20.14 14.35 5.54
C ARG A 288 -21.28 13.54 6.13
N LYS A 289 -22.09 12.95 5.25
CA LYS A 289 -23.19 12.07 5.66
C LYS A 289 -22.78 10.59 5.79
N ARG A 290 -21.80 10.14 4.99
CA ARG A 290 -21.38 8.72 4.89
C ARG A 290 -19.91 8.59 4.52
N GLY A 291 -19.32 7.43 4.83
CA GLY A 291 -18.01 7.01 4.30
C GLY A 291 -16.77 7.60 4.98
N GLY A 292 -16.92 8.34 6.09
CA GLY A 292 -15.78 8.95 6.79
C GLY A 292 -14.73 7.93 7.24
N LYS A 293 -15.18 6.74 7.66
CA LYS A 293 -14.32 5.62 8.08
C LYS A 293 -13.50 4.99 6.94
N LYS A 294 -13.75 5.34 5.67
CA LYS A 294 -13.05 4.81 4.49
C LYS A 294 -12.15 5.87 3.83
N ILE A 295 -11.66 6.82 4.61
CA ILE A 295 -10.79 7.89 4.15
C ILE A 295 -9.49 7.83 4.94
N VAL A 296 -8.39 8.12 4.26
CA VAL A 296 -7.10 8.39 4.89
C VAL A 296 -6.65 9.77 4.43
N ALA A 297 -6.68 10.74 5.33
CA ALA A 297 -6.18 12.07 5.07
C ALA A 297 -4.65 12.10 5.23
N ARG A 298 -3.93 12.71 4.30
CA ARG A 298 -2.49 12.94 4.40
C ARG A 298 -2.12 14.33 3.91
N MET A 299 -1.31 15.04 4.68
CA MET A 299 -0.62 16.22 4.18
C MET A 299 0.60 15.81 3.36
N TYR A 300 1.06 16.67 2.45
CA TYR A 300 2.27 16.41 1.68
C TYR A 300 3.49 16.35 2.58
N VAL A 301 4.43 15.45 2.25
CA VAL A 301 5.77 15.48 2.84
C VAL A 301 6.44 16.75 2.34
N LEU A 302 7.01 17.52 3.27
CA LEU A 302 7.70 18.76 2.97
C LEU A 302 9.19 18.58 3.12
N ASN A 303 9.96 19.31 2.32
CA ASN A 303 11.39 19.43 2.51
C ASN A 303 11.65 20.34 3.73
N VAL A 304 12.54 19.93 4.63
CA VAL A 304 12.92 20.70 5.82
C VAL A 304 13.59 22.03 5.45
N GLU A 305 14.19 22.11 4.26
CA GLU A 305 14.75 23.36 3.71
C GLU A 305 13.66 24.41 3.44
N ASP A 306 12.41 24.00 3.23
CA ASP A 306 11.25 24.89 3.14
C ASP A 306 10.72 25.20 4.56
N ALA A 307 11.58 25.86 5.35
CA ALA A 307 11.46 25.98 6.79
C ALA A 307 10.08 26.51 7.25
N GLU A 308 9.61 27.63 6.70
CA GLU A 308 8.33 28.21 7.11
C GLU A 308 7.13 27.32 6.75
N ARG A 309 7.16 26.64 5.59
CA ARG A 309 6.09 25.70 5.23
C ARG A 309 6.13 24.46 6.10
N PHE A 310 7.31 24.01 6.50
CA PHE A 310 7.50 22.92 7.47
C PHE A 310 6.88 23.27 8.83
N TYR A 311 7.15 24.47 9.37
CA TYR A 311 6.53 24.89 10.64
C TYR A 311 5.02 25.11 10.53
N LEU A 312 4.54 25.63 9.40
CA LEU A 312 3.09 25.68 9.11
C LEU A 312 2.48 24.26 9.11
N HIS A 313 3.14 23.30 8.47
CA HIS A 313 2.70 21.91 8.47
C HIS A 313 2.63 21.34 9.89
N MET A 314 3.63 21.61 10.74
CA MET A 314 3.61 21.24 12.16
C MET A 314 2.43 21.87 12.91
N LEU A 315 2.14 23.15 12.70
CA LEU A 315 0.99 23.81 13.35
C LEU A 315 -0.34 23.21 12.89
N LEU A 316 -0.53 22.96 11.60
CA LEU A 316 -1.75 22.34 11.04
C LEU A 316 -2.03 20.93 11.58
N LEU A 317 -1.00 20.29 12.14
CA LEU A 317 -1.07 18.96 12.74
C LEU A 317 -1.43 18.97 14.23
N HIS A 318 -1.36 20.12 14.90
CA HIS A 318 -1.52 20.23 16.36
C HIS A 318 -2.54 21.30 16.78
N VAL A 319 -2.85 22.27 15.91
CA VAL A 319 -3.76 23.38 16.20
C VAL A 319 -5.11 23.12 15.52
N PRO A 320 -6.16 22.74 16.28
CA PRO A 320 -7.51 22.58 15.74
C PRO A 320 -8.16 23.94 15.49
N GLY A 321 -9.18 23.95 14.63
CA GLY A 321 -10.09 25.09 14.46
C GLY A 321 -9.48 26.38 13.95
N ALA A 322 -8.30 26.34 13.34
CA ALA A 322 -7.65 27.55 12.87
C ALA A 322 -8.50 28.27 11.82
N ALA A 323 -8.82 29.54 12.06
CA ALA A 323 -9.71 30.33 11.20
C ALA A 323 -8.96 31.18 10.15
N SER A 324 -7.63 31.20 10.18
CA SER A 324 -6.76 31.91 9.22
C SER A 324 -5.28 31.55 9.43
N PHE A 325 -4.41 31.96 8.50
CA PHE A 325 -2.96 31.93 8.71
C PHE A 325 -2.50 32.79 9.90
N LYS A 326 -3.19 33.91 10.16
CA LYS A 326 -2.92 34.77 11.33
C LYS A 326 -3.24 34.03 12.63
N PHE A 327 -4.34 33.27 12.66
CA PHE A 327 -4.70 32.43 13.80
C PHE A 327 -3.59 31.44 14.14
N LEU A 328 -3.05 30.75 13.14
CA LEU A 328 -1.95 29.79 13.34
C LEU A 328 -0.66 30.45 13.86
N ARG A 329 -0.47 31.75 13.64
CA ARG A 329 0.65 32.53 14.20
C ARG A 329 0.32 33.18 15.54
N THR A 330 -0.87 32.95 16.11
CA THR A 330 -1.28 33.55 17.38
C THR A 330 -1.21 32.52 18.48
N VAL A 331 -0.38 32.75 19.50
CA VAL A 331 -0.27 31.90 20.70
C VAL A 331 -0.41 32.79 21.92
N ASP A 332 -1.25 32.42 22.89
CA ASP A 332 -1.52 33.20 24.10
C ASP A 332 -1.85 34.68 23.84
N ASN A 333 -2.65 34.93 22.79
CA ASN A 333 -3.02 36.27 22.29
C ASN A 333 -1.87 37.12 21.72
N VAL A 334 -0.68 36.55 21.54
CA VAL A 334 0.46 37.20 20.87
C VAL A 334 0.57 36.70 19.43
N ILE A 335 0.62 37.63 18.48
CA ILE A 335 0.81 37.31 17.06
C ILE A 335 2.31 37.34 16.75
N TYR A 336 2.83 36.23 16.25
CA TYR A 336 4.23 36.09 15.83
C TYR A 336 4.42 36.37 14.34
N ASP A 337 5.64 36.75 13.97
CA ASP A 337 5.96 37.08 12.58
C ASP A 337 6.05 35.82 11.71
N THR A 338 6.60 34.74 12.26
CA THR A 338 6.85 33.49 11.54
C THR A 338 6.08 32.32 12.13
N PHE A 339 5.83 31.30 11.30
CA PHE A 339 5.27 30.03 11.77
C PHE A 339 6.25 29.29 12.68
N LYS A 340 7.57 29.47 12.47
CA LYS A 340 8.60 28.95 13.39
C LYS A 340 8.42 29.47 14.82
N GLN A 341 8.29 30.78 14.99
CA GLN A 341 8.10 31.39 16.31
C GLN A 341 6.81 30.91 16.96
N ALA A 342 5.71 30.88 16.21
CA ALA A 342 4.45 30.37 16.72
C ALA A 342 4.57 28.89 17.16
N ALA A 343 5.21 28.04 16.37
CA ALA A 343 5.45 26.64 16.74
C ALA A 343 6.33 26.52 18.00
N PHE A 344 7.36 27.34 18.14
CA PHE A 344 8.20 27.40 19.35
C PHE A 344 7.37 27.73 20.59
N HIS A 345 6.54 28.76 20.50
CA HIS A 345 5.68 29.21 21.61
C HIS A 345 4.51 28.26 21.88
N CYS A 346 4.06 27.48 20.89
CA CYS A 346 3.18 26.33 21.11
C CYS A 346 3.88 25.13 21.77
N HIS A 347 5.15 25.26 22.16
CA HIS A 347 5.99 24.18 22.71
C HIS A 347 6.12 22.97 21.77
N LEU A 348 6.02 23.20 20.47
CA LEU A 348 6.23 22.15 19.47
C LEU A 348 7.71 21.97 19.11
N LEU A 349 8.57 22.93 19.49
CA LEU A 349 9.98 22.98 19.07
C LEU A 349 11.03 22.77 20.18
N ASN A 350 10.66 22.20 21.33
CA ASN A 350 11.59 22.03 22.45
C ASN A 350 11.98 20.57 22.67
N SER A 351 13.28 20.32 22.46
CA SER A 351 14.09 19.10 22.64
C SER A 351 14.32 18.26 21.37
N ASP A 352 15.44 17.52 21.37
CA ASP A 352 15.81 16.52 20.35
C ASP A 352 14.71 15.45 20.11
N GLU A 353 13.70 15.40 20.98
CA GLU A 353 12.45 14.68 20.80
C GLU A 353 11.66 15.15 19.58
N GLU A 354 11.93 16.31 18.99
CA GLU A 354 11.34 16.73 17.70
C GLU A 354 11.75 15.82 16.55
N TRP A 355 13.01 15.36 16.51
CA TRP A 355 13.44 14.40 15.49
C TRP A 355 12.76 13.07 15.73
N ASP A 356 12.70 12.64 16.99
CA ASP A 356 11.96 11.45 17.37
C ASP A 356 10.47 11.62 17.12
N HIS A 357 9.88 12.82 17.20
CA HIS A 357 8.46 13.06 16.96
C HIS A 357 8.15 13.34 15.49
N CYS A 358 9.08 13.84 14.67
CA CYS A 358 8.93 13.91 13.22
C CYS A 358 9.16 12.54 12.59
N LEU A 359 10.14 11.77 13.08
CA LEU A 359 10.32 10.35 12.74
C LEU A 359 9.16 9.53 13.28
N TYR A 360 8.73 9.75 14.52
CA TYR A 360 7.54 9.12 15.08
C TYR A 360 6.34 9.55 14.27
N LEU A 361 5.99 10.82 14.02
CA LEU A 361 4.84 11.19 13.19
C LEU A 361 4.95 10.71 11.73
N SER A 362 6.12 10.62 11.12
CA SER A 362 6.26 9.92 9.83
C SER A 362 6.07 8.40 9.96
N ASN A 363 6.25 7.85 11.17
CA ASN A 363 6.04 6.46 11.61
C ASN A 363 4.75 6.23 12.46
N ALA A 364 3.95 7.28 12.77
CA ALA A 364 2.92 7.38 13.83
C ALA A 364 1.71 8.27 13.44
N LYS A 365 1.85 9.13 12.42
CA LYS A 365 0.76 9.46 11.46
C LYS A 365 0.69 8.47 10.29
N ALA A 366 1.60 7.52 10.31
CA ALA A 366 1.10 6.17 10.36
C ALA A 366 0.38 6.03 11.73
N THR A 367 -0.88 6.47 11.91
CA THR A 367 -1.71 6.03 13.05
C THR A 367 -2.02 4.57 12.76
N THR A 368 -0.95 3.83 12.99
CA THR A 368 -0.56 2.47 12.78
C THR A 368 0.08 2.02 14.09
N SER A 369 -0.19 2.66 15.24
CA SER A 369 -0.10 1.97 16.52
C SER A 369 -1.06 0.76 16.52
N ASP A 370 -2.18 0.87 15.78
CA ASP A 370 -3.02 -0.25 15.35
C ASP A 370 -2.60 -0.92 14.03
N LEU A 371 -1.51 -0.50 13.39
CA LEU A 371 -0.97 -1.07 12.15
C LEU A 371 0.57 -1.23 12.15
N ARG A 372 1.18 -1.66 13.28
CA ARG A 372 2.32 -2.58 13.17
C ARG A 372 1.87 -3.66 12.18
N LEU A 373 2.45 -3.63 10.98
CA LEU A 373 1.80 -4.14 9.79
C LEU A 373 1.97 -5.65 9.78
N TYR A 374 1.00 -6.36 10.36
CA TYR A 374 0.83 -7.79 10.15
C TYR A 374 -0.13 -7.94 8.99
N SER A 375 0.41 -8.02 7.77
CA SER A 375 -0.42 -8.11 6.57
C SER A 375 -0.32 -9.47 5.94
N VAL A 376 -1.42 -9.94 5.34
CA VAL A 376 -1.38 -11.17 4.54
C VAL A 376 -1.22 -10.79 3.08
N LEU A 377 -0.15 -11.29 2.48
CA LEU A 377 0.10 -11.29 1.05
C LEU A 377 -0.50 -12.55 0.46
N LEU A 378 -1.54 -12.39 -0.37
CA LEU A 378 -2.10 -13.47 -1.19
C LEU A 378 -1.58 -13.39 -2.63
#